data_AF-A0A945GF66-F1
#
_entry.id   AF-A0A945GF66-F1
#
_cell.length_a   1.000
_cell.length_b   1.000
_cell.length_c   1.000
_cell.angle_alpha   90.00
_cell.angle_beta   90.00
_cell.angle_gamma   90.00
#
_symmetry.space_group_name_H-M   'P 1'
#
loop_
_entity.id
_entity.type
_entity.pdbx_description
1 polymer ?
#
loop_
_entity_poly.entity_id
_entity_poly.type
_entity_poly.pdbx_seq_one_letter_code
_entity_poly.pdbx_strand_id
1 'polypeptide(L)'
;MKNYIIVLLALISYSVSAQNVARVYNQNVERGKAGDVVNLFNNFFDVEYKSGGVMLQSVSFRNDITHRIVFYGDPSNWGPVEDKPDGAWDNFLGQLYSLTYPNPQDNALLSILSWSSGDDNEEYNTGKIWDIKVDNPAKMKAAFDELTEKNQDILDGRSVGLIQYDAGGPDGATHSIILYGKSMNDITLKEREIRSAKQFSEYLSKRGNVEYLKTYIINIVSRF
;
A
#
# COMPACT_ATOMS: atom_id res chain seq x y z
N MET A 1 35.27 30.27 43.79
CA MET A 1 33.82 30.31 43.50
C MET A 1 33.61 30.82 42.08
N LYS A 2 33.41 29.92 41.12
CA LYS A 2 32.78 30.20 39.83
C LYS A 2 32.57 28.87 39.11
N ASN A 3 31.51 28.16 39.50
CA ASN A 3 31.06 26.99 38.77
C ASN A 3 30.00 27.47 37.79
N TYR A 4 30.37 27.57 36.51
CA TYR A 4 29.44 27.73 35.41
C TYR A 4 28.77 26.37 35.16
N ILE A 5 27.50 26.24 35.53
CA ILE A 5 26.67 25.10 35.10
C ILE A 5 26.18 25.45 33.70
N ILE A 6 26.72 24.77 32.69
CA ILE A 6 26.15 24.74 31.34
C ILE A 6 25.22 23.52 31.31
N VAL A 7 23.91 23.77 31.29
CA VAL A 7 22.90 22.73 31.02
C VAL A 7 22.82 22.56 29.51
N LEU A 8 23.35 21.44 29.01
CA LEU A 8 23.20 21.04 27.61
C LEU A 8 21.83 20.36 27.44
N LEU A 9 20.81 21.12 27.06
CA LEU A 9 19.54 20.58 26.57
C LEU A 9 19.79 19.96 25.19
N ALA A 10 20.00 18.65 25.15
CA ALA A 10 19.92 17.89 23.91
C ALA A 10 18.46 17.87 23.45
N LEU A 11 18.10 18.87 22.63
CA LEU A 11 16.91 18.81 21.79
C LEU A 11 17.16 17.71 20.76
N ILE A 12 16.73 16.49 21.07
CA ILE A 12 16.54 15.45 20.07
C ILE A 12 15.35 15.94 19.23
N SER A 13 15.66 16.67 18.16
CA SER A 13 14.71 16.92 17.08
C SER A 13 14.40 15.58 16.45
N TYR A 14 13.37 14.91 16.96
CA TYR A 14 12.66 13.90 16.19
C TYR A 14 12.11 14.64 14.96
N SER A 15 12.78 14.48 13.83
CA SER A 15 12.16 14.75 12.55
C SER A 15 10.97 13.80 12.47
N VAL A 16 9.78 14.31 12.79
CA VAL A 16 8.52 13.65 12.45
C VAL A 16 8.47 13.66 10.93
N SER A 17 9.07 12.65 10.30
CA SER A 17 8.67 12.31 8.95
C SER A 17 7.23 11.85 9.07
N ALA A 18 6.28 12.60 8.52
CA ALA A 18 4.91 12.13 8.41
C ALA A 18 4.94 10.75 7.75
N GLN A 19 4.63 9.71 8.52
CA GLN A 19 4.60 8.36 7.99
C GLN A 19 3.30 8.24 7.20
N ASN A 20 3.40 8.08 5.89
CA ASN A 20 2.22 7.89 5.07
C ASN A 20 1.51 6.61 5.52
N VAL A 21 0.20 6.71 5.70
CA VAL A 21 -0.66 5.58 6.05
C VAL A 21 -1.59 5.27 4.90
N ALA A 22 -2.13 4.06 4.89
CA ALA A 22 -3.18 3.69 3.96
C ALA A 22 -4.32 2.97 4.68
N ARG A 23 -5.54 3.11 4.16
CA ARG A 23 -6.72 2.37 4.59
C ARG A 23 -7.28 1.60 3.41
N VAL A 24 -7.49 0.31 3.59
CA VAL A 24 -7.98 -0.60 2.55
C VAL A 24 -9.37 -1.08 2.94
N TYR A 25 -10.34 -0.79 2.08
CA TYR A 25 -11.71 -1.29 2.19
C TYR A 25 -11.98 -2.29 1.06
N ASN A 26 -11.97 -3.56 1.40
CA ASN A 26 -12.19 -4.66 0.45
C ASN A 26 -13.68 -4.79 0.12
N GLN A 27 -13.96 -5.08 -1.15
CA GLN A 27 -15.29 -5.19 -1.72
C GLN A 27 -15.44 -6.53 -2.45
N ASN A 28 -16.63 -7.10 -2.38
CA ASN A 28 -17.03 -8.21 -3.22
C ASN A 28 -18.08 -7.73 -4.22
N VAL A 29 -17.61 -7.07 -5.28
CA VAL A 29 -18.49 -6.54 -6.34
C VAL A 29 -19.19 -7.68 -7.05
N GLU A 30 -20.52 -7.56 -7.18
CA GLU A 30 -21.34 -8.55 -7.85
C GLU A 30 -20.95 -8.71 -9.33
N ARG A 31 -21.16 -9.92 -9.87
CA ARG A 31 -20.79 -10.23 -11.25
C ARG A 31 -21.53 -9.30 -12.22
N GLY A 32 -20.77 -8.62 -13.08
CA GLY A 32 -21.31 -7.67 -14.06
C GLY A 32 -21.48 -6.25 -13.54
N LYS A 33 -21.18 -5.98 -12.26
CA LYS A 33 -21.32 -4.65 -11.61
C LYS A 33 -20.02 -3.86 -11.50
N ALA A 34 -18.90 -4.39 -11.97
CA ALA A 34 -17.60 -3.72 -11.90
C ALA A 34 -17.63 -2.33 -12.56
N GLY A 35 -18.27 -2.17 -13.72
CA GLY A 35 -18.40 -0.88 -14.39
C GLY A 35 -19.22 0.14 -13.57
N ASP A 36 -20.30 -0.31 -12.94
CA ASP A 36 -21.15 0.53 -12.09
C ASP A 36 -20.36 1.04 -10.86
N VAL A 37 -19.53 0.18 -10.26
CA VAL A 37 -18.65 0.56 -9.13
C VAL A 37 -17.58 1.56 -9.56
N VAL A 38 -16.97 1.39 -10.74
CA VAL A 38 -15.99 2.35 -11.27
C VAL A 38 -16.64 3.72 -11.50
N ASN A 39 -17.83 3.75 -12.09
CA ASN A 39 -18.56 5.00 -12.32
C ASN A 39 -18.94 5.67 -10.99
N LEU A 40 -19.45 4.91 -10.02
CA LEU A 40 -19.77 5.42 -8.69
C LEU A 40 -18.53 5.99 -7.99
N PHE A 41 -17.40 5.28 -8.07
CA PHE A 41 -16.13 5.70 -7.49
C PHE A 41 -15.64 7.02 -8.12
N ASN A 42 -15.57 7.10 -9.45
CA ASN A 42 -15.12 8.30 -10.15
C ASN A 42 -15.99 9.50 -9.84
N ASN A 43 -17.32 9.35 -9.90
CA ASN A 43 -18.26 10.43 -9.62
C ASN A 43 -18.13 10.98 -8.18
N PHE A 44 -17.69 10.14 -7.23
CA PHE A 44 -17.57 10.54 -5.84
C PHE A 44 -16.19 11.10 -5.50
N PHE A 45 -15.13 10.51 -6.03
CA PHE A 45 -13.75 10.75 -5.59
C PHE A 45 -12.92 11.63 -6.52
N ASP A 46 -13.43 12.00 -7.70
CA ASP A 46 -12.78 12.97 -8.61
C ASP A 46 -12.86 14.39 -8.04
N VAL A 47 -11.99 14.67 -7.07
CA VAL A 47 -11.83 15.95 -6.37
C VAL A 47 -10.36 16.12 -5.96
N GLU A 48 -9.97 17.35 -5.62
CA GLU A 48 -8.63 17.63 -5.10
C GLU A 48 -8.47 17.15 -3.65
N TYR A 49 -7.33 16.54 -3.31
CA TYR A 49 -6.99 16.07 -1.96
C TYR A 49 -5.91 16.91 -1.30
N LYS A 50 -6.06 17.13 0.02
CA LYS A 50 -5.08 17.83 0.86
C LYS A 50 -3.76 17.07 1.00
N SER A 51 -3.84 15.74 1.04
CA SER A 51 -2.69 14.84 1.10
C SER A 51 -3.05 13.47 0.58
N GLY A 52 -2.12 12.89 -0.19
CA GLY A 52 -2.29 11.58 -0.81
C GLY A 52 -3.47 11.55 -1.76
N GLY A 53 -4.30 10.51 -1.66
CA GLY A 53 -5.40 10.29 -2.57
C GLY A 53 -6.20 9.03 -2.28
N VAL A 54 -6.97 8.61 -3.27
CA VAL A 54 -7.79 7.40 -3.23
C VAL A 54 -7.70 6.67 -4.56
N MET A 55 -7.62 5.34 -4.49
CA MET A 55 -7.60 4.49 -5.66
C MET A 55 -8.62 3.37 -5.53
N LEU A 56 -9.23 3.03 -6.67
CA LEU A 56 -10.00 1.82 -6.85
C LEU A 56 -9.11 0.80 -7.54
N GLN A 57 -9.00 -0.38 -6.93
CA GLN A 57 -8.22 -1.46 -7.47
C GLN A 57 -9.09 -2.70 -7.67
N SER A 58 -8.93 -3.39 -8.80
CA SER A 58 -9.44 -4.76 -8.96
C SER A 58 -8.46 -5.74 -8.31
N VAL A 59 -8.97 -6.88 -7.88
CA VAL A 59 -8.21 -7.91 -7.17
C VAL A 59 -8.38 -9.25 -7.90
N SER A 60 -7.28 -9.97 -8.06
CA SER A 60 -7.23 -11.31 -8.65
C SER A 60 -6.44 -12.26 -7.74
N PHE A 61 -6.84 -13.53 -7.70
CA PHE A 61 -6.22 -14.58 -6.87
C PHE A 61 -6.36 -14.38 -5.35
N ARG A 62 -7.40 -13.66 -4.91
CA ARG A 62 -7.82 -13.57 -3.51
C ARG A 62 -9.30 -13.91 -3.43
N ASN A 63 -9.66 -14.90 -2.62
CA ASN A 63 -11.05 -15.32 -2.48
C ASN A 63 -11.90 -14.19 -1.87
N ASP A 64 -13.16 -14.14 -2.31
CA ASP A 64 -14.21 -13.26 -1.79
C ASP A 64 -13.93 -11.74 -1.86
N ILE A 65 -12.84 -11.34 -2.50
CA ILE A 65 -12.44 -9.94 -2.66
C ILE A 65 -12.17 -9.71 -4.14
N THR A 66 -13.02 -8.93 -4.80
CA THR A 66 -12.89 -8.61 -6.23
C THR A 66 -12.36 -7.21 -6.46
N HIS A 67 -12.60 -6.28 -5.53
CA HIS A 67 -12.12 -4.91 -5.61
C HIS A 67 -11.71 -4.40 -4.23
N ARG A 68 -10.94 -3.32 -4.19
CA ARG A 68 -10.64 -2.61 -2.95
C ARG A 68 -10.51 -1.12 -3.20
N ILE A 69 -11.03 -0.34 -2.27
CA ILE A 69 -10.82 1.10 -2.21
C ILE A 69 -9.65 1.35 -1.27
N VAL A 70 -8.58 1.96 -1.78
CA VAL A 70 -7.39 2.29 -1.01
C VAL A 70 -7.27 3.79 -0.90
N PHE A 71 -7.41 4.23 0.33
CA PHE A 71 -7.12 5.56 0.78
C PHE A 71 -5.63 5.59 1.14
N TYR A 72 -4.84 6.59 0.72
CA TYR A 72 -3.45 6.78 1.18
C TYR A 72 -3.12 8.27 1.42
N GLY A 73 -2.18 8.57 2.31
CA GLY A 73 -1.70 9.94 2.53
C GLY A 73 -1.19 10.21 3.94
N ASP A 74 -0.96 11.49 4.25
CA ASP A 74 -0.64 11.97 5.59
C ASP A 74 -1.91 11.93 6.46
N PRO A 75 -1.94 11.13 7.55
CA PRO A 75 -3.11 11.03 8.42
C PRO A 75 -3.49 12.36 9.09
N SER A 76 -2.57 13.31 9.23
CA SER A 76 -2.83 14.62 9.84
C SER A 76 -3.46 15.64 8.89
N ASN A 77 -3.39 15.38 7.57
CA ASN A 77 -3.88 16.29 6.53
C ASN A 77 -4.68 15.54 5.45
N TRP A 78 -5.43 14.53 5.85
CA TRP A 78 -6.24 13.72 4.93
C TRP A 78 -7.50 14.45 4.48
N GLY A 79 -7.91 14.21 3.24
CA GLY A 79 -9.29 14.42 2.79
C GLY A 79 -9.37 15.33 1.58
N PRO A 80 -10.58 15.48 1.02
CA PRO A 80 -10.79 16.45 -0.04
C PRO A 80 -10.48 17.86 0.48
N VAL A 81 -10.01 18.73 -0.41
CA VAL A 81 -9.78 20.16 -0.13
C VAL A 81 -11.11 20.82 0.23
N GLU A 82 -12.15 20.50 -0.54
CA GLU A 82 -13.53 20.95 -0.31
C GLU A 82 -14.36 19.87 0.38
N ASP A 83 -15.08 20.26 1.43
CA ASP A 83 -15.99 19.36 2.13
C ASP A 83 -17.16 18.99 1.22
N LYS A 84 -17.56 17.71 1.26
CA LYS A 84 -18.76 17.26 0.54
C LYS A 84 -20.02 17.62 1.33
N PRO A 85 -21.17 17.79 0.64
CA PRO A 85 -22.44 18.01 1.31
C PRO A 85 -22.76 16.91 2.32
N ASP A 86 -23.47 17.28 3.39
CA ASP A 86 -23.96 16.34 4.39
C ASP A 86 -24.72 15.17 3.75
N GLY A 87 -24.45 13.94 4.20
CA GLY A 87 -25.08 12.73 3.68
C GLY A 87 -24.52 12.22 2.34
N ALA A 88 -23.60 12.94 1.68
CA ALA A 88 -22.98 12.47 0.44
C ALA A 88 -22.25 11.12 0.64
N TRP A 89 -21.53 10.99 1.76
CA TRP A 89 -20.83 9.76 2.12
C TRP A 89 -21.78 8.58 2.36
N ASP A 90 -22.87 8.80 3.11
CA ASP A 90 -23.86 7.76 3.38
C ASP A 90 -24.57 7.31 2.10
N ASN A 91 -24.86 8.26 1.20
CA ASN A 91 -25.42 7.94 -0.12
C ASN A 91 -24.42 7.14 -0.98
N PHE A 92 -23.13 7.48 -0.94
CA PHE A 92 -22.09 6.71 -1.62
C PHE A 92 -22.03 5.27 -1.07
N LEU A 93 -21.99 5.10 0.25
CA LEU A 93 -21.97 3.78 0.87
C LEU A 93 -23.23 2.97 0.54
N GLY A 94 -24.40 3.59 0.58
CA GLY A 94 -25.67 2.93 0.22
C GLY A 94 -25.67 2.42 -1.22
N GLN A 95 -25.19 3.22 -2.17
CA GLN A 95 -25.05 2.79 -3.57
C GLN A 95 -23.98 1.70 -3.71
N LEU A 96 -22.83 1.84 -3.06
CA LEU A 96 -21.77 0.85 -3.11
C LEU A 96 -22.26 -0.52 -2.60
N TYR A 97 -22.96 -0.54 -1.46
CA TYR A 97 -23.51 -1.77 -0.88
C TYR A 97 -24.63 -2.39 -1.71
N SER A 98 -25.28 -1.64 -2.61
CA SER A 98 -26.21 -2.21 -3.59
C SER A 98 -25.51 -2.94 -4.75
N LEU A 99 -24.19 -2.74 -4.89
CA LEU A 99 -23.35 -3.31 -5.94
C LEU A 99 -22.37 -4.38 -5.41
N THR A 100 -22.31 -4.56 -4.09
CA THR A 100 -21.33 -5.41 -3.42
C THR A 100 -21.97 -6.35 -2.40
N TYR A 101 -21.74 -7.66 -2.55
CA TYR A 101 -22.26 -8.66 -1.62
C TYR A 101 -21.54 -10.03 -1.75
N PRO A 102 -21.31 -10.75 -0.63
CA PRO A 102 -21.26 -10.25 0.74
C PRO A 102 -20.07 -9.32 0.94
N ASN A 103 -20.22 -8.25 1.73
CA ASN A 103 -19.12 -7.32 1.99
C ASN A 103 -18.04 -7.97 2.86
N PRO A 104 -16.78 -8.04 2.37
CA PRO A 104 -15.67 -8.61 3.13
C PRO A 104 -15.44 -7.84 4.42
N GLN A 105 -15.16 -8.57 5.51
CA GLN A 105 -14.79 -7.97 6.80
C GLN A 105 -13.29 -7.68 6.90
N ASP A 106 -12.51 -8.15 5.93
CA ASP A 106 -11.05 -8.13 5.91
C ASP A 106 -10.48 -6.77 5.46
N ASN A 107 -10.88 -5.70 6.13
CA ASN A 107 -10.35 -4.35 5.88
C ASN A 107 -9.06 -4.12 6.66
N ALA A 108 -8.23 -3.16 6.23
CA ALA A 108 -6.92 -2.94 6.84
C ALA A 108 -6.55 -1.47 7.03
N LEU A 109 -5.84 -1.18 8.11
CA LEU A 109 -5.08 0.04 8.35
C LEU A 109 -3.59 -0.29 8.23
N LEU A 110 -2.87 0.53 7.48
CA LEU A 110 -1.52 0.26 7.02
C LEU A 110 -0.59 1.43 7.29
N SER A 111 0.65 1.14 7.69
CA SER A 111 1.76 2.08 7.71
C SER A 111 2.74 1.76 6.59
N ILE A 112 3.11 2.76 5.79
CA ILE A 112 4.12 2.59 4.74
C ILE A 112 5.50 2.71 5.38
N LEU A 113 6.24 1.60 5.44
CA LEU A 113 7.57 1.56 6.05
C LEU A 113 8.67 1.96 5.07
N SER A 114 8.51 1.57 3.81
CA SER A 114 9.44 1.88 2.73
C SER A 114 8.70 1.86 1.41
N TRP A 115 9.07 2.78 0.51
CA TRP A 115 8.53 2.85 -0.83
C TRP A 115 9.64 3.37 -1.75
N SER A 116 10.01 2.60 -2.77
CA SER A 116 10.74 3.18 -3.88
C SER A 116 9.75 4.02 -4.67
N SER A 117 9.98 5.32 -4.73
CA SER A 117 9.33 6.14 -5.74
C SER A 117 9.78 5.63 -7.11
N GLY A 118 8.97 4.77 -7.73
CA GLY A 118 8.99 4.66 -9.18
C GLY A 118 8.48 5.96 -9.79
N ASP A 119 8.69 6.15 -11.09
CA ASP A 119 7.95 7.19 -11.80
C ASP A 119 6.47 6.92 -11.57
N ASP A 120 5.74 7.92 -11.06
CA ASP A 120 4.30 7.84 -10.86
C ASP A 120 3.62 7.84 -12.23
N ASN A 121 3.75 6.71 -12.91
CA ASN A 121 3.43 6.54 -14.32
C ASN A 121 2.27 5.55 -14.43
N GLU A 122 1.23 5.97 -15.15
CA GLU A 122 0.05 5.17 -15.51
C GLU A 122 0.42 3.81 -16.13
N GLU A 123 1.65 3.67 -16.65
CA GLU A 123 2.20 2.43 -17.18
C GLU A 123 2.30 1.28 -16.16
N TYR A 124 2.57 1.57 -14.88
CA TYR A 124 2.80 0.55 -13.84
C TYR A 124 1.56 0.33 -12.94
N ASN A 125 0.44 -0.04 -13.54
CA ASN A 125 -0.84 -0.16 -12.84
C ASN A 125 -1.11 -1.54 -12.19
N THR A 126 -0.30 -2.56 -12.48
CA THR A 126 -0.48 -3.91 -11.94
C THR A 126 0.44 -4.10 -10.74
N GLY A 127 -0.07 -4.54 -9.60
CA GLY A 127 0.71 -4.82 -8.39
C GLY A 127 0.60 -6.28 -7.97
N LYS A 128 1.72 -6.91 -7.61
CA LYS A 128 1.73 -8.20 -6.91
C LYS A 128 2.03 -7.97 -5.44
N ILE A 129 1.19 -8.55 -4.59
CA ILE A 129 1.24 -8.38 -3.15
C ILE A 129 1.57 -9.72 -2.51
N TRP A 130 2.51 -9.70 -1.57
CA TRP A 130 2.80 -10.80 -0.67
C TRP A 130 2.47 -10.37 0.75
N ASP A 131 1.42 -10.96 1.31
CA ASP A 131 1.09 -10.79 2.72
C ASP A 131 1.94 -11.78 3.52
N ILE A 132 2.65 -11.24 4.50
CA ILE A 132 3.71 -11.96 5.21
C ILE A 132 3.63 -11.73 6.71
N LYS A 133 4.12 -12.72 7.46
CA LYS A 133 4.42 -12.58 8.89
C LYS A 133 5.92 -12.40 9.07
N VAL A 134 6.32 -11.36 9.79
CA VAL A 134 7.71 -10.97 9.97
C VAL A 134 8.07 -11.03 11.44
N ASP A 135 9.03 -11.88 11.80
CA ASP A 135 9.44 -12.04 13.20
C ASP A 135 10.32 -10.89 13.68
N ASN A 136 11.12 -10.29 12.80
CA ASN A 136 11.99 -9.16 13.11
C ASN A 136 11.79 -8.02 12.09
N PRO A 137 10.84 -7.11 12.35
CA PRO A 137 10.52 -6.01 11.44
C PRO A 137 11.72 -5.10 11.11
N ALA A 138 12.61 -4.85 12.09
CA ALA A 138 13.79 -4.01 11.88
C ALA A 138 14.78 -4.64 10.88
N LYS A 139 15.05 -5.95 11.00
CA LYS A 139 15.90 -6.68 10.04
C LYS A 139 15.26 -6.76 8.66
N MET A 140 13.95 -7.03 8.60
CA MET A 140 13.21 -7.08 7.35
C MET A 140 13.28 -5.74 6.61
N LYS A 141 13.00 -4.63 7.30
CA LYS A 141 13.08 -3.28 6.71
C LYS A 141 14.47 -2.98 6.19
N ALA A 142 15.50 -3.16 7.01
CA ALA A 142 16.87 -2.88 6.61
C ALA A 142 17.31 -3.70 5.38
N ALA A 143 16.95 -5.00 5.34
CA ALA A 143 17.27 -5.85 4.20
C ALA A 143 16.47 -5.49 2.95
N PHE A 144 15.20 -5.11 3.10
CA PHE A 144 14.34 -4.67 2.00
C PHE A 144 14.83 -3.35 1.38
N ASP A 145 15.19 -2.38 2.21
CA ASP A 145 15.75 -1.11 1.76
C ASP A 145 17.05 -1.34 0.97
N GLU A 146 17.95 -2.17 1.51
CA GLU A 146 19.21 -2.53 0.84
C GLU A 146 18.98 -3.26 -0.49
N LEU A 147 18.00 -4.19 -0.55
CA LEU A 147 17.63 -4.90 -1.78
C LEU A 147 17.16 -3.91 -2.85
N THR A 148 16.29 -2.98 -2.45
CA THR A 148 15.66 -2.01 -3.33
C THR A 148 16.67 -1.03 -3.88
N GLU A 149 17.53 -0.49 -3.02
CA GLU A 149 18.61 0.44 -3.40
C GLU A 149 19.59 -0.21 -4.38
N LYS A 150 20.05 -1.44 -4.10
CA LYS A 150 21.03 -2.13 -4.95
C LYS A 150 20.46 -2.66 -6.28
N ASN A 151 19.14 -2.69 -6.44
CA ASN A 151 18.47 -3.21 -7.62
C ASN A 151 17.68 -2.13 -8.37
N GLN A 152 17.97 -0.85 -8.20
CA GLN A 152 17.26 0.23 -8.93
C GLN A 152 17.28 0.00 -10.45
N ASP A 153 18.42 -0.39 -11.02
CA ASP A 153 18.53 -0.71 -12.45
C ASP A 153 17.65 -1.90 -12.87
N ILE A 154 17.56 -2.92 -12.02
CA ILE A 154 16.70 -4.08 -12.28
C ILE A 154 15.23 -3.68 -12.13
N LEU A 155 14.89 -2.86 -11.13
CA LEU A 155 13.52 -2.37 -10.91
C LEU A 155 13.04 -1.51 -12.07
N ASP A 156 13.94 -0.79 -12.76
CA ASP A 156 13.67 -0.10 -14.02
C ASP A 156 12.43 0.80 -13.89
N GLY A 157 12.51 1.70 -12.89
CA GLY A 157 11.46 2.67 -12.56
C GLY A 157 10.21 2.10 -11.85
N ARG A 158 10.14 0.79 -11.56
CA ARG A 158 9.00 0.19 -10.86
C ARG A 158 8.96 0.59 -9.39
N SER A 159 7.76 0.86 -8.89
CA SER A 159 7.52 1.03 -7.45
C SER A 159 7.53 -0.32 -6.73
N VAL A 160 8.29 -0.40 -5.64
CA VAL A 160 8.26 -1.50 -4.68
C VAL A 160 8.05 -0.94 -3.27
N GLY A 161 7.22 -1.60 -2.48
CA GLY A 161 6.84 -1.13 -1.15
C GLY A 161 6.92 -2.20 -0.08
N LEU A 162 7.33 -1.80 1.11
CA LEU A 162 7.18 -2.56 2.35
C LEU A 162 6.18 -1.83 3.25
N ILE A 163 5.13 -2.53 3.64
CA ILE A 163 4.00 -1.99 4.39
C ILE A 163 3.82 -2.84 5.65
N GLN A 164 3.42 -2.21 6.76
CA GLN A 164 2.99 -2.86 7.99
C GLN A 164 1.47 -2.80 8.13
N TYR A 165 0.86 -3.87 8.63
CA TYR A 165 -0.52 -3.87 9.10
C TYR A 165 -0.59 -3.35 10.53
N ASP A 166 -1.24 -2.21 10.75
CA ASP A 166 -1.49 -1.67 12.08
C ASP A 166 -2.82 -2.16 12.66
N ALA A 167 -3.78 -2.43 11.78
CA ALA A 167 -5.03 -3.13 12.10
C ALA A 167 -5.53 -3.90 10.87
N GLY A 168 -6.23 -5.01 11.11
CA GLY A 168 -6.49 -5.97 10.04
C GLY A 168 -5.22 -6.74 9.65
N GLY A 169 -5.29 -7.56 8.62
CA GLY A 169 -4.19 -8.43 8.21
C GLY A 169 -4.71 -9.83 7.89
N PRO A 170 -4.82 -10.20 6.60
CA PRO A 170 -5.37 -11.49 6.23
C PRO A 170 -4.53 -12.61 6.82
N ASP A 171 -5.21 -13.62 7.39
CA ASP A 171 -4.58 -14.85 7.88
C ASP A 171 -3.45 -14.61 8.91
N GLY A 172 -3.50 -13.48 9.64
CA GLY A 172 -2.48 -13.10 10.64
C GLY A 172 -1.25 -12.39 10.07
N ALA A 173 -1.34 -11.86 8.85
CA ALA A 173 -0.28 -11.05 8.26
C ALA A 173 0.05 -9.82 9.10
N THR A 174 1.33 -9.51 9.17
CA THR A 174 1.87 -8.33 9.90
C THR A 174 2.43 -7.29 8.96
N HIS A 175 2.85 -7.71 7.77
CA HIS A 175 3.41 -6.85 6.74
C HIS A 175 2.94 -7.32 5.36
N SER A 176 3.08 -6.44 4.37
CA SER A 176 3.01 -6.82 2.96
C SER A 176 4.16 -6.23 2.18
N ILE A 177 4.60 -6.97 1.17
CA ILE A 177 5.45 -6.45 0.10
C ILE A 177 4.58 -6.24 -1.12
N ILE A 178 4.78 -5.13 -1.83
CA ILE A 178 4.14 -4.87 -3.12
C ILE A 178 5.20 -4.59 -4.18
N LEU A 179 5.06 -5.20 -5.37
CA LEU A 179 5.85 -4.90 -6.56
C LEU A 179 4.90 -4.52 -7.69
N TYR A 180 5.06 -3.31 -8.23
CA TYR A 180 4.32 -2.88 -9.41
C TYR A 180 5.02 -3.26 -10.71
N GLY A 181 4.23 -3.42 -11.77
CA GLY A 181 4.68 -3.69 -13.12
C GLY A 181 3.57 -3.38 -14.13
N LYS A 182 3.88 -3.58 -15.41
CA LYS A 182 3.01 -3.21 -16.53
C LYS A 182 1.83 -4.18 -16.73
N SER A 183 2.02 -5.42 -16.28
CA SER A 183 1.07 -6.52 -16.37
C SER A 183 1.51 -7.69 -15.48
N MET A 184 0.66 -8.70 -15.32
CA MET A 184 1.03 -9.94 -14.62
C MET A 184 2.25 -10.65 -15.25
N ASN A 185 2.38 -10.59 -16.59
CA ASN A 185 3.51 -11.18 -17.30
C ASN A 185 4.80 -10.39 -17.04
N ASP A 186 4.73 -9.05 -17.08
CA ASP A 186 5.85 -8.17 -16.76
C ASP A 186 6.37 -8.43 -15.33
N ILE A 187 5.47 -8.46 -14.35
CA ILE A 187 5.83 -8.76 -12.96
C ILE A 187 6.49 -10.13 -12.84
N THR A 188 5.97 -11.14 -13.54
CA THR A 188 6.53 -12.51 -13.48
C THR A 188 7.95 -12.56 -14.02
N LEU A 189 8.23 -11.86 -15.13
CA LEU A 189 9.57 -11.78 -15.69
C LEU A 189 10.51 -11.00 -14.78
N LYS A 190 10.04 -9.85 -14.27
CA LYS A 190 10.82 -8.99 -13.39
C LYS A 190 11.16 -9.68 -12.07
N GLU A 191 10.23 -10.44 -11.49
CA GLU A 191 10.49 -11.23 -10.28
C GLU A 191 11.58 -12.28 -10.52
N ARG A 192 11.60 -12.94 -11.68
CA ARG A 192 12.67 -13.90 -12.02
C ARG A 192 14.03 -13.22 -12.11
N GLU A 193 14.07 -12.04 -12.70
CA GLU A 193 15.30 -11.24 -12.79
C GLU A 193 15.81 -10.84 -11.40
N ILE A 194 14.95 -10.28 -10.56
CA ILE A 194 15.29 -9.92 -9.16
C ILE A 194 15.79 -11.15 -8.41
N ARG A 195 15.08 -12.29 -8.49
CA ARG A 195 15.45 -13.53 -7.79
C ARG A 195 16.78 -14.12 -8.25
N SER A 196 17.18 -13.85 -9.48
CA SER A 196 18.45 -14.33 -10.05
C SER A 196 19.63 -13.43 -9.67
N ALA A 197 19.37 -12.20 -9.24
CA ALA A 197 20.39 -11.26 -8.81
C ALA A 197 21.00 -11.68 -7.46
N LYS A 198 22.31 -11.50 -7.30
CA LYS A 198 23.04 -11.81 -6.06
C LYS A 198 22.43 -11.10 -4.85
N GLN A 199 21.98 -9.87 -5.04
CA GLN A 199 21.33 -9.00 -4.07
C GLN A 199 20.12 -9.67 -3.41
N PHE A 200 19.39 -10.50 -4.15
CA PHE A 200 18.24 -11.21 -3.59
C PHE A 200 18.67 -12.31 -2.61
N SER A 201 19.76 -13.03 -2.89
CA SER A 201 20.32 -13.99 -1.93
C SER A 201 20.81 -13.30 -0.64
N GLU A 202 21.41 -12.11 -0.77
CA GLU A 202 21.83 -11.29 0.39
C GLU A 202 20.62 -10.87 1.22
N TYR A 203 19.56 -10.39 0.56
CA TYR A 203 18.28 -10.05 1.20
C TYR A 203 17.70 -11.23 1.99
N LEU A 204 17.62 -12.42 1.39
CA LEU A 204 17.11 -13.62 2.06
C LEU A 204 17.88 -13.95 3.34
N SER A 205 19.21 -13.75 3.33
CA SER A 205 20.07 -14.02 4.49
C SER A 205 19.93 -12.97 5.61
N LYS A 206 19.57 -11.73 5.26
CA LYS A 206 19.56 -10.58 6.18
C LYS A 206 18.19 -10.27 6.77
N ARG A 207 17.11 -10.51 6.01
CA ARG A 207 15.74 -10.08 6.34
C ARG A 207 15.14 -10.71 7.59
N GLY A 208 15.79 -11.72 8.17
CA GLY A 208 15.25 -12.52 9.27
C GLY A 208 14.23 -13.56 8.79
N ASN A 209 13.53 -14.17 9.75
CA ASN A 209 12.51 -15.16 9.45
C ASN A 209 11.22 -14.48 8.98
N VAL A 210 10.62 -15.04 7.93
CA VAL A 210 9.41 -14.52 7.32
C VAL A 210 8.59 -15.69 6.79
N GLU A 211 7.32 -15.72 7.17
CA GLU A 211 6.32 -16.65 6.65
C GLU A 211 5.48 -15.97 5.57
N TYR A 212 5.31 -16.63 4.42
CA TYR A 212 4.44 -16.16 3.35
C TYR A 212 3.04 -16.75 3.53
N LEU A 213 2.04 -15.89 3.70
CA LEU A 213 0.68 -16.30 4.02
C LEU A 213 -0.22 -16.27 2.78
N LYS A 214 -0.18 -15.18 2.03
CA LYS A 214 -1.02 -15.00 0.85
C LYS A 214 -0.29 -14.23 -0.23
N THR A 215 -0.65 -14.49 -1.48
CA THR A 215 -0.13 -13.76 -2.63
C THR A 215 -1.26 -13.54 -3.63
N TYR A 216 -1.43 -12.31 -4.07
CA TYR A 216 -2.50 -11.93 -4.97
C TYR A 216 -2.07 -10.75 -5.85
N ILE A 217 -2.87 -10.49 -6.89
CA ILE A 217 -2.62 -9.41 -7.84
C ILE A 217 -3.69 -8.34 -7.67
N ILE A 218 -3.28 -7.09 -7.85
CA ILE A 218 -4.17 -5.94 -7.96
C ILE A 218 -3.91 -5.20 -9.26
N ASN A 219 -4.93 -4.52 -9.78
CA ASN A 219 -4.76 -3.55 -10.86
C ASN A 219 -5.42 -2.25 -10.44
N ILE A 220 -4.73 -1.13 -10.59
CA ILE A 220 -5.32 0.21 -10.44
C ILE A 220 -6.30 0.43 -11.60
N VAL A 221 -7.57 0.61 -11.27
CA VAL A 221 -8.66 0.85 -12.23
C VAL A 221 -9.01 2.34 -12.28
N SER A 222 -8.87 3.04 -11.15
CA SER A 222 -9.02 4.49 -11.06
C SER A 222 -8.24 5.03 -9.86
N ARG A 223 -7.81 6.29 -9.92
CA ARG A 223 -7.04 6.98 -8.88
C ARG A 223 -7.23 8.50 -8.96
N PHE A 224 -7.36 9.14 -7.80
CA PHE A 224 -7.45 10.59 -7.61
C PHE A 224 -6.60 11.01 -6.41
#